data_AF-A0A378X4S1-F1
#
_entry.id   AF-A0A378X4S1-F1
#
_cell.length_a   1.000
_cell.length_b   1.000
_cell.length_c   1.000
_cell.angle_alpha   90.00
_cell.angle_beta   90.00
_cell.angle_gamma   90.00
#
_symmetry.space_group_name_H-M   'P 1'
#
loop_
_entity.id
_entity.type
_entity.pdbx_description
1 polymer ?
#
loop_
_entity_poly.entity_id
_entity_poly.type
_entity_poly.pdbx_seq_one_letter_code
_entity_poly.pdbx_strand_id
1 'polypeptide(L)'
;MNMPHWRSLPVLSAQTAELKAVIRDRERIIWSQRSVESQLRAILDAYHPAPLHLFSSLDRDITLDFLADYPTPAKAARVTAARMDAFCRRHSYTGRVPADRLVERIAPHLLTASEGTTAGKQFTAELFTAQLRLLNQQIRACDKRIDLLLSTHPDAPIFRSFPGIGPVVAATLIAEMGDDRTHYPEARVLLAEAGLSPVTRASGRMHQVRFRYACNHRMRHAIDWWAFVSTRETDWAARAYEQSRARGHGKFRALRGVGARWTRVLWRCWHDNTIYDPERHTSTTV
;
A
#
# COMPACT_ATOMS: atom_id res chain seq x y z
N MET A 1 34.39 -26.16 17.84
CA MET A 1 34.41 -24.95 16.99
C MET A 1 33.27 -24.05 17.44
N ASN A 2 33.60 -22.87 17.95
CA ASN A 2 32.66 -21.91 18.50
C ASN A 2 31.89 -21.26 17.33
N MET A 3 30.73 -21.82 16.95
CA MET A 3 29.86 -21.15 15.98
C MET A 3 29.32 -19.88 16.65
N PRO A 4 29.66 -18.67 16.18
CA PRO A 4 29.11 -17.47 16.76
C PRO A 4 27.58 -17.53 16.64
N HIS A 5 26.88 -17.42 17.77
CA HIS A 5 25.40 -17.38 17.80
C HIS A 5 24.83 -16.20 17.02
N TRP A 6 25.67 -15.21 16.68
CA TRP A 6 25.30 -13.99 15.98
C TRP A 6 26.03 -13.93 14.64
N ARG A 7 25.28 -13.88 13.54
CA ARG A 7 25.81 -13.58 12.21
C ARG A 7 25.91 -12.06 12.08
N SER A 8 27.06 -11.56 11.63
CA SER A 8 27.21 -10.13 11.34
C SER A 8 26.17 -9.71 10.29
N LEU A 9 25.55 -8.56 10.47
CA LEU A 9 24.61 -8.03 9.50
C LEU A 9 25.38 -7.58 8.26
N PRO A 10 25.01 -8.03 7.05
CA PRO A 10 25.68 -7.59 5.84
C PRO A 10 25.51 -6.08 5.68
N VAL A 11 26.61 -5.41 5.33
CA VAL A 11 26.61 -3.98 5.05
C VAL A 11 25.96 -3.79 3.68
N LEU A 12 24.87 -3.04 3.64
CA LEU A 12 24.20 -2.69 2.38
C LEU A 12 25.09 -1.75 1.57
N SER A 13 25.00 -1.85 0.24
CA SER A 13 25.54 -0.80 -0.63
C SER A 13 24.91 0.55 -0.29
N ALA A 14 25.61 1.65 -0.59
CA ALA A 14 25.11 2.99 -0.32
C ALA A 14 23.74 3.24 -0.96
N GLN A 15 23.53 2.74 -2.18
CA GLN A 15 22.28 2.89 -2.93
C GLN A 15 21.13 2.12 -2.26
N THR A 16 21.34 0.86 -1.86
CA THR A 16 20.33 0.05 -1.18
C THR A 16 20.04 0.55 0.22
N ALA A 17 21.05 1.04 0.94
CA ALA A 17 20.90 1.69 2.24
C ALA A 17 20.02 2.94 2.14
N GLU A 18 20.26 3.79 1.14
CA GLU A 18 19.44 4.99 0.91
C GLU A 18 18.01 4.62 0.54
N LEU A 19 17.81 3.69 -0.40
CA LEU A 19 16.48 3.22 -0.81
C LEU A 19 15.69 2.68 0.39
N LYS A 20 16.36 1.92 1.26
CA LYS A 20 15.77 1.39 2.50
C LYS A 20 15.38 2.48 3.48
N ALA A 21 16.21 3.49 3.67
CA ALA A 21 15.88 4.64 4.52
C ALA A 21 14.62 5.36 3.99
N VAL A 22 14.61 5.72 2.71
CA VAL A 22 13.50 6.44 2.07
C VAL A 22 12.19 5.62 2.13
N ILE A 23 12.23 4.31 1.85
CA ILE A 23 11.03 3.45 1.92
C ILE A 23 10.46 3.40 3.34
N ARG A 24 11.32 3.25 4.35
CA ARG A 24 10.89 3.17 5.74
C ARG A 24 10.33 4.50 6.24
N ASP A 25 10.93 5.62 5.85
CA ASP A 25 10.44 6.94 6.25
C ASP A 25 9.18 7.34 5.49
N ARG A 26 9.05 6.97 4.21
CA ARG A 26 7.78 7.06 3.49
C ARG A 26 6.64 6.35 4.23
N GLU A 27 6.91 5.14 4.74
CA GLU A 27 5.92 4.41 5.53
C GLU A 27 5.54 5.18 6.81
N ARG A 28 6.52 5.74 7.54
CA ARG A 28 6.25 6.59 8.72
C ARG A 28 5.36 7.78 8.37
N ILE A 29 5.62 8.45 7.25
CA ILE A 29 4.81 9.60 6.79
C ILE A 29 3.38 9.14 6.47
N ILE A 30 3.19 7.96 5.86
CA ILE A 30 1.85 7.39 5.63
C ILE A 30 1.12 7.11 6.96
N TRP A 31 1.82 6.62 7.98
CA TRP A 31 1.23 6.44 9.31
C TRP A 31 0.80 7.78 9.92
N SER A 32 1.62 8.83 9.80
CA SER A 32 1.26 10.18 10.21
C SER A 32 0.05 10.72 9.43
N GLN A 33 0.02 10.53 8.11
CA GLN A 33 -1.10 10.92 7.25
C GLN A 33 -2.41 10.27 7.71
N ARG A 34 -2.42 8.97 7.97
CA ARG A 34 -3.60 8.24 8.47
C ARG A 34 -4.07 8.76 9.83
N SER A 35 -3.14 9.09 10.73
CA SER A 35 -3.46 9.67 12.03
C SER A 35 -4.13 11.04 11.88
N VAL A 36 -3.58 11.91 11.03
CA VAL A 36 -4.13 13.24 10.74
C VAL A 36 -5.49 13.14 10.04
N GLU A 37 -5.64 12.23 9.06
CA GLU A 37 -6.93 11.97 8.39
C GLU A 37 -8.00 11.51 9.41
N SER A 38 -7.64 10.63 10.34
CA SER A 38 -8.56 10.17 11.39
C SER A 38 -8.99 11.30 12.32
N GLN A 39 -8.07 12.21 12.67
CA GLN A 39 -8.38 13.38 13.50
C GLN A 39 -9.27 14.38 12.74
N LEU A 40 -8.96 14.65 11.47
CA LEU A 40 -9.79 15.50 10.61
C LEU A 40 -11.20 14.91 10.45
N ARG A 41 -11.33 13.59 10.28
CA ARG A 41 -12.63 12.91 10.22
C ARG A 41 -13.46 13.18 11.48
N ALA A 42 -12.87 12.98 12.67
CA ALA A 42 -13.56 13.24 13.93
C ALA A 42 -13.94 14.72 14.11
N ILE A 43 -13.14 15.66 13.60
CA ILE A 43 -13.48 17.08 13.58
C ILE A 43 -14.69 17.32 12.67
N LEU A 44 -14.68 16.78 11.45
CA LEU A 44 -15.76 16.93 10.48
C LEU A 44 -17.07 16.29 10.94
N ASP A 45 -17.03 15.12 11.57
CA ASP A 45 -18.22 14.46 12.15
C ASP A 45 -18.94 15.37 13.16
N ALA A 46 -18.21 16.27 13.84
CA ALA A 46 -18.78 17.16 14.84
C ALA A 46 -19.51 18.40 14.27
N TYR A 47 -19.33 18.75 12.98
CA TYR A 47 -19.93 19.99 12.43
C TYR A 47 -20.23 20.01 10.93
N HIS A 48 -19.56 19.18 10.12
CA HIS A 48 -19.68 19.15 8.66
C HIS A 48 -19.37 17.74 8.13
N PRO A 49 -20.27 16.75 8.32
CA PRO A 49 -20.00 15.37 7.93
C PRO A 49 -20.08 15.15 6.41
N ALA A 50 -20.70 16.07 5.65
CA ALA A 50 -20.94 15.90 4.21
C ALA A 50 -19.70 15.54 3.35
N PRO A 51 -18.52 16.17 3.54
CA PRO A 51 -17.32 15.86 2.77
C PRO A 51 -16.84 14.42 2.95
N LEU A 52 -17.19 13.77 4.07
CA LEU A 52 -16.80 12.38 4.37
C LEU A 52 -17.49 11.35 3.44
N HIS A 53 -18.56 11.76 2.77
CA HIS A 53 -19.39 10.91 1.91
C HIS A 53 -19.34 11.29 0.43
N LEU A 54 -18.58 12.34 0.08
CA LEU A 54 -18.58 12.90 -1.27
C LEU A 54 -17.69 12.08 -2.23
N PHE A 55 -16.42 11.91 -1.87
CA PHE A 55 -15.41 11.22 -2.69
C PHE A 55 -14.95 9.89 -2.06
N SER A 56 -13.88 9.29 -2.58
CA SER A 56 -13.42 7.95 -2.17
C SER A 56 -12.78 7.89 -0.78
N SER A 57 -12.01 8.91 -0.41
CA SER A 57 -11.39 9.05 0.92
C SER A 57 -11.10 10.51 1.25
N LEU A 58 -10.85 10.78 2.53
CA LEU A 58 -10.68 12.15 3.02
C LEU A 58 -9.29 12.71 2.69
N ASP A 59 -8.28 11.85 2.62
CA ASP A 59 -6.92 12.20 2.22
C ASP A 59 -6.75 12.57 0.74
N ARG A 60 -7.80 12.48 -0.09
CA ARG A 60 -7.71 12.88 -1.50
C ARG A 60 -7.65 14.39 -1.65
N ASP A 61 -6.73 14.86 -2.49
CA ASP A 61 -6.56 16.29 -2.76
C ASP A 61 -7.88 16.96 -3.14
N ILE A 62 -8.73 16.30 -3.96
CA ILE A 62 -10.05 16.82 -4.33
C ILE A 62 -11.01 16.96 -3.13
N THR A 63 -10.95 16.06 -2.14
CA THR A 63 -11.75 16.19 -0.91
C THR A 63 -11.25 17.37 -0.08
N LEU A 64 -9.94 17.54 0.01
CA LEU A 64 -9.31 18.68 0.69
C LEU A 64 -9.57 20.01 -0.03
N ASP A 65 -9.69 19.99 -1.36
CA ASP A 65 -10.08 21.15 -2.17
C ASP A 65 -11.54 21.53 -1.90
N PHE A 66 -12.43 20.53 -1.82
CA PHE A 66 -13.83 20.77 -1.48
C PHE A 66 -13.98 21.37 -0.07
N LEU A 67 -13.20 20.90 0.90
CA LEU A 67 -13.17 21.48 2.25
C LEU A 67 -12.69 22.93 2.27
N ALA A 68 -11.76 23.29 1.39
CA ALA A 68 -11.29 24.67 1.29
C ALA A 68 -12.35 25.61 0.69
N ASP A 69 -13.06 25.18 -0.35
CA ASP A 69 -14.11 25.99 -0.99
C ASP A 69 -15.41 26.05 -0.18
N TYR A 70 -15.79 24.92 0.42
CA TYR A 70 -17.05 24.72 1.12
C TYR A 70 -16.82 24.23 2.56
N PRO A 71 -16.17 25.04 3.42
CA PRO A 71 -15.73 24.62 4.75
C PRO A 71 -16.86 24.41 5.76
N THR A 72 -18.10 24.80 5.44
CA THR A 72 -19.27 24.68 6.33
C THR A 72 -20.47 24.07 5.61
N PRO A 73 -21.41 23.45 6.36
CA PRO A 73 -22.65 22.92 5.80
C PRO A 73 -23.46 23.98 5.05
N ALA A 74 -23.51 25.21 5.58
CA ALA A 74 -24.24 26.32 4.95
C ALA A 74 -23.65 26.73 3.59
N LYS A 75 -22.32 26.67 3.42
CA LYS A 75 -21.68 26.90 2.11
C LYS A 75 -21.91 25.70 1.18
N ALA A 76 -21.76 24.49 1.69
CA ALA A 76 -21.97 23.26 0.91
C ALA A 76 -23.43 23.10 0.44
N ALA A 77 -24.42 23.58 1.20
CA ALA A 77 -25.83 23.58 0.82
C ALA A 77 -26.13 24.41 -0.43
N ARG A 78 -25.24 25.33 -0.80
CA ARG A 78 -25.38 26.16 -2.02
C ARG A 78 -24.81 25.49 -3.26
N VAL A 79 -24.23 24.30 -3.14
CA VAL A 79 -23.63 23.59 -4.27
C VAL A 79 -24.71 22.96 -5.12
N THR A 80 -24.89 23.50 -6.33
CA THR A 80 -25.77 22.94 -7.36
C THR A 80 -25.00 21.95 -8.24
N ALA A 81 -25.71 21.15 -9.05
CA ALA A 81 -25.08 20.25 -10.02
C ALA A 81 -24.11 20.99 -10.96
N ALA A 82 -24.46 22.19 -11.42
CA ALA A 82 -23.58 23.03 -12.25
C ALA A 82 -22.32 23.50 -11.49
N ARG A 83 -22.45 23.88 -10.22
CA ARG A 83 -21.28 24.27 -9.40
C ARG A 83 -20.38 23.08 -9.09
N MET A 84 -20.96 21.92 -8.82
CA MET A 84 -20.22 20.68 -8.59
C MET A 84 -19.49 20.23 -9.86
N ASP A 85 -20.12 20.30 -11.02
CA ASP A 85 -19.48 19.99 -12.30
C ASP A 85 -18.31 20.96 -12.58
N ALA A 86 -18.49 22.26 -12.38
CA ALA A 86 -17.41 23.24 -12.50
C ALA A 86 -16.25 22.96 -11.52
N PHE A 87 -16.56 22.62 -10.27
CA PHE A 87 -15.57 22.22 -9.27
C PHE A 87 -14.81 20.97 -9.72
N CYS A 88 -15.50 19.91 -10.14
CA CYS A 88 -14.90 18.67 -10.62
C CYS A 88 -13.98 18.91 -11.82
N ARG A 89 -14.35 19.78 -12.76
CA ARG A 89 -13.49 20.14 -13.90
C ARG A 89 -12.25 20.88 -13.45
N ARG A 90 -12.39 21.89 -12.58
CA ARG A 90 -11.27 22.68 -12.06
C ARG A 90 -10.22 21.81 -11.36
N HIS A 91 -10.67 20.80 -10.62
CA HIS A 91 -9.79 19.89 -9.86
C HIS A 91 -9.50 18.57 -10.60
N SER A 92 -9.80 18.48 -11.91
CA SER A 92 -9.52 17.32 -12.75
C SER A 92 -10.04 15.99 -12.16
N TYR A 93 -11.28 15.98 -11.68
CA TYR A 93 -11.90 14.81 -11.06
C TYR A 93 -12.01 13.62 -12.03
N THR A 94 -11.42 12.48 -11.66
CA THR A 94 -11.38 11.26 -12.49
C THR A 94 -12.28 10.13 -11.97
N GLY A 95 -13.09 10.37 -10.93
CA GLY A 95 -13.91 9.32 -10.32
C GLY A 95 -15.14 8.90 -11.13
N ARG A 96 -15.42 9.55 -12.27
CA ARG A 96 -16.49 9.21 -13.22
C ARG A 96 -17.90 9.16 -12.59
N VAL A 97 -18.11 9.87 -11.50
CA VAL A 97 -19.43 10.05 -10.88
C VAL A 97 -20.02 11.37 -11.41
N PRO A 98 -21.23 11.36 -12.00
CA PRO A 98 -21.92 12.56 -12.43
C PRO A 98 -22.12 13.57 -11.28
N ALA A 99 -22.09 14.87 -11.60
CA ALA A 99 -22.11 15.95 -10.62
C ALA A 99 -23.42 16.03 -9.81
N ASP A 100 -24.56 15.73 -10.43
CA ASP A 100 -25.86 15.57 -9.79
C ASP A 100 -25.82 14.49 -8.70
N ARG A 101 -25.24 13.32 -9.00
CA ARG A 101 -25.06 12.23 -8.03
C ARG A 101 -24.15 12.62 -6.87
N LEU A 102 -23.14 13.46 -7.11
CA LEU A 102 -22.27 13.97 -6.05
C LEU A 102 -23.02 14.94 -5.12
N VAL A 103 -23.90 15.78 -5.66
CA VAL A 103 -24.77 16.67 -4.87
C VAL A 103 -25.79 15.85 -4.06
N GLU A 104 -26.39 14.82 -4.67
CA GLU A 104 -27.28 13.88 -3.97
C GLU A 104 -26.59 13.21 -2.77
N ARG A 105 -25.30 12.83 -2.91
CA ARG A 105 -24.53 12.22 -1.81
C ARG A 105 -24.36 13.12 -0.61
N ILE A 106 -24.13 14.43 -0.80
CA ILE A 106 -23.87 15.34 0.32
C ILE A 106 -25.14 15.82 1.00
N ALA A 107 -26.27 15.87 0.28
CA ALA A 107 -27.55 16.39 0.76
C ALA A 107 -28.01 15.83 2.13
N PRO A 108 -28.04 14.50 2.38
CA PRO A 108 -28.45 13.96 3.68
C PRO A 108 -27.47 14.24 4.82
N HIS A 109 -26.27 14.75 4.51
CA HIS A 109 -25.19 14.99 5.46
C HIS A 109 -24.92 16.48 5.69
N LEU A 110 -25.76 17.38 5.19
CA LEU A 110 -25.69 18.83 5.44
C LEU A 110 -26.24 19.18 6.84
N LEU A 111 -25.69 18.53 7.86
CA LEU A 111 -26.07 18.71 9.26
C LEU A 111 -25.32 19.91 9.84
N THR A 112 -26.03 20.78 10.55
CA THR A 112 -25.46 22.02 11.12
C THR A 112 -25.33 21.88 12.63
N ALA A 113 -24.15 22.20 13.17
CA ALA A 113 -23.92 22.33 14.61
C ALA A 113 -24.27 23.75 15.10
N SER A 114 -24.12 24.02 16.40
CA SER A 114 -24.23 25.40 16.91
C SER A 114 -23.22 26.33 16.21
N GLU A 115 -23.51 27.63 16.16
CA GLU A 115 -22.65 28.62 15.49
C GLU A 115 -21.22 28.61 16.03
N GLY A 116 -21.05 28.64 17.37
CA GLY A 116 -19.74 28.60 18.01
C GLY A 116 -18.99 27.29 17.76
N THR A 117 -19.68 26.15 17.78
CA THR A 117 -19.07 24.85 17.42
C THR A 117 -18.64 24.83 15.96
N THR A 118 -19.49 25.33 15.05
CA THR A 118 -19.20 25.40 13.61
C THR A 118 -17.97 26.25 13.36
N ALA A 119 -17.89 27.46 13.92
CA ALA A 119 -16.76 28.36 13.74
C ALA A 119 -15.45 27.75 14.28
N GLY A 120 -15.46 27.21 15.50
CA GLY A 120 -14.27 26.61 16.11
C GLY A 120 -13.80 25.32 15.41
N LYS A 121 -14.74 24.46 15.01
CA LYS A 121 -14.42 23.22 14.29
C LYS A 121 -14.00 23.48 12.85
N GLN A 122 -14.58 24.47 12.19
CA GLN A 122 -14.12 24.94 10.89
C GLN A 122 -12.65 25.37 10.95
N PHE A 123 -12.29 26.23 11.90
CA PHE A 123 -10.91 26.70 12.07
C PHE A 123 -9.92 25.53 12.24
N THR A 124 -10.26 24.58 13.11
CA THR A 124 -9.40 23.40 13.32
C THR A 124 -9.38 22.47 12.10
N ALA A 125 -10.50 22.27 11.40
CA ALA A 125 -10.56 21.48 10.17
C ALA A 125 -9.64 22.05 9.07
N GLU A 126 -9.58 23.38 8.94
CA GLU A 126 -8.69 24.05 7.98
C GLU A 126 -7.20 23.78 8.29
N LEU A 127 -6.80 23.83 9.56
CA LEU A 127 -5.42 23.50 9.98
C LEU A 127 -5.05 22.04 9.67
N PHE A 128 -5.95 21.10 9.99
CA PHE A 128 -5.73 19.67 9.71
C PHE A 128 -5.75 19.36 8.22
N THR A 129 -6.58 20.07 7.44
CA THR A 129 -6.59 20.00 5.98
C THR A 129 -5.24 20.44 5.41
N ALA A 130 -4.66 21.54 5.90
CA ALA A 130 -3.34 22.00 5.49
C ALA A 130 -2.23 20.99 5.86
N GLN A 131 -2.29 20.41 7.06
CA GLN A 131 -1.36 19.36 7.48
C GLN A 131 -1.44 18.11 6.58
N LEU A 132 -2.65 17.68 6.22
CA LEU A 132 -2.84 16.51 5.37
C LEU A 132 -2.31 16.76 3.95
N ARG A 133 -2.48 17.97 3.40
CA ARG A 133 -1.87 18.37 2.11
C ARG A 133 -0.35 18.30 2.14
N LEU A 134 0.27 18.77 3.22
CA LEU A 134 1.72 18.70 3.39
C LEU A 134 2.20 17.25 3.40
N LEU A 135 1.52 16.37 4.14
CA LEU A 135 1.84 14.94 4.19
C LEU A 135 1.67 14.27 2.82
N ASN A 136 0.60 14.60 2.07
CA ASN A 136 0.41 14.13 0.69
C ASN A 136 1.58 14.55 -0.22
N GLN A 137 2.04 15.80 -0.10
CA GLN A 137 3.19 16.30 -0.86
C GLN A 137 4.49 15.56 -0.49
N GLN A 138 4.73 15.33 0.80
CA GLN A 138 5.90 14.60 1.28
C GLN A 138 5.90 13.15 0.79
N ILE A 139 4.75 12.45 0.81
CA ILE A 139 4.62 11.09 0.26
C ILE A 139 4.98 11.09 -1.24
N ARG A 140 4.45 12.05 -2.01
CA ARG A 140 4.80 12.19 -3.44
C ARG A 140 6.28 12.51 -3.66
N ALA A 141 6.92 13.26 -2.77
CA ALA A 141 8.35 13.51 -2.85
C ALA A 141 9.17 12.23 -2.59
N CYS A 142 8.77 11.42 -1.61
CA CYS A 142 9.35 10.10 -1.40
C CYS A 142 9.15 9.19 -2.62
N ASP A 143 7.95 9.17 -3.22
CA ASP A 143 7.66 8.40 -4.43
C ASP A 143 8.62 8.77 -5.58
N LYS A 144 8.80 10.07 -5.84
CA LYS A 144 9.76 10.55 -6.84
C LYS A 144 11.20 10.15 -6.53
N ARG A 145 11.63 10.20 -5.26
CA ARG A 145 12.97 9.77 -4.87
C ARG A 145 13.15 8.27 -5.07
N ILE A 146 12.15 7.47 -4.74
CA ILE A 146 12.14 6.01 -4.97
C ILE A 146 12.27 5.71 -6.47
N ASP A 147 11.51 6.38 -7.32
CA ASP A 147 11.57 6.18 -8.77
C ASP A 147 12.97 6.50 -9.32
N LEU A 148 13.58 7.60 -8.87
CA LEU A 148 14.96 7.96 -9.25
C LEU A 148 15.97 6.92 -8.78
N LEU A 149 15.89 6.48 -7.52
CA LEU A 149 16.80 5.47 -6.98
C LEU A 149 16.67 4.12 -7.70
N LEU A 150 15.44 3.73 -8.07
CA LEU A 150 15.20 2.52 -8.86
C LEU A 150 15.74 2.62 -10.27
N SER A 151 15.69 3.80 -10.91
CA SER A 151 16.14 3.98 -12.29
C SER A 151 17.62 3.64 -12.50
N THR A 152 18.42 3.72 -11.44
CA THR A 152 19.85 3.43 -11.45
C THR A 152 20.22 2.18 -10.64
N HIS A 153 19.25 1.47 -10.04
CA HIS A 153 19.54 0.34 -9.16
C HIS A 153 19.82 -0.94 -9.95
N PRO A 154 20.92 -1.67 -9.68
CA PRO A 154 21.31 -2.85 -10.45
C PRO A 154 20.25 -3.96 -10.45
N ASP A 155 19.60 -4.21 -9.30
CA ASP A 155 18.55 -5.22 -9.19
C ASP A 155 17.17 -4.73 -9.70
N ALA A 156 16.96 -3.43 -9.97
CA ALA A 156 15.62 -2.94 -10.38
C ALA A 156 15.05 -3.64 -11.62
N PRO A 157 15.82 -3.91 -12.70
CA PRO A 157 15.32 -4.67 -13.85
C PRO A 157 14.79 -6.06 -13.47
N ILE A 158 15.43 -6.76 -12.52
CA ILE A 158 14.99 -8.08 -12.07
C ILE A 158 13.62 -7.98 -11.40
N PHE A 159 13.47 -7.11 -10.40
CA PHE A 159 12.22 -7.00 -9.66
C PHE A 159 11.09 -6.43 -10.52
N ARG A 160 11.39 -5.48 -11.42
CA ARG A 160 10.39 -4.84 -12.29
C ARG A 160 9.96 -5.70 -13.47
N SER A 161 10.69 -6.77 -13.79
CA SER A 161 10.29 -7.73 -14.82
C SER A 161 9.08 -8.60 -14.43
N PHE A 162 8.75 -8.68 -13.13
CA PHE A 162 7.62 -9.47 -12.66
C PHE A 162 6.27 -8.76 -12.87
N PRO A 163 5.22 -9.51 -13.26
CA PRO A 163 3.88 -8.97 -13.43
C PRO A 163 3.32 -8.48 -12.09
N GLY A 164 2.73 -7.28 -12.11
CA GLY A 164 2.10 -6.66 -10.95
C GLY A 164 3.06 -6.04 -9.92
N ILE A 165 4.37 -5.99 -10.16
CA ILE A 165 5.31 -5.26 -9.30
C ILE A 165 5.39 -3.79 -9.73
N GLY A 166 4.78 -2.90 -8.94
CA GLY A 166 4.95 -1.44 -9.05
C GLY A 166 6.28 -0.93 -8.46
N PRO A 167 6.64 0.35 -8.65
CA PRO A 167 7.91 0.91 -8.15
C PRO A 167 8.07 0.77 -6.63
N VAL A 168 7.05 1.16 -5.85
CA VAL A 168 7.11 1.06 -4.37
C VAL A 168 7.28 -0.40 -3.90
N VAL A 169 6.63 -1.35 -4.56
CA VAL A 169 6.76 -2.78 -4.23
C VAL A 169 8.17 -3.26 -4.57
N ALA A 170 8.69 -2.96 -5.77
CA ALA A 170 10.06 -3.31 -6.16
C ALA A 170 11.08 -2.75 -5.17
N ALA A 171 11.01 -1.45 -4.88
CA ALA A 171 11.90 -0.79 -3.95
C ALA A 171 11.83 -1.38 -2.54
N THR A 172 10.62 -1.68 -2.04
CA THR A 172 10.46 -2.32 -0.72
C THR A 172 11.13 -3.69 -0.67
N LEU A 173 10.96 -4.51 -1.72
CA LEU A 173 11.57 -5.84 -1.74
C LEU A 173 13.10 -5.77 -1.83
N ILE A 174 13.63 -4.92 -2.72
CA ILE A 174 15.08 -4.67 -2.83
C ILE A 174 15.66 -4.20 -1.49
N ALA A 175 15.04 -3.18 -0.88
CA ALA A 175 15.48 -2.61 0.39
C ALA A 175 15.46 -3.60 1.56
N GLU A 176 14.42 -4.43 1.64
CA GLU A 176 14.26 -5.37 2.76
C GLU A 176 15.07 -6.65 2.56
N MET A 177 15.23 -7.14 1.33
CA MET A 177 16.09 -8.30 1.01
C MET A 177 17.58 -7.96 1.09
N GLY A 178 17.97 -6.73 0.71
CA GLY A 178 19.36 -6.30 0.64
C GLY A 178 20.10 -6.87 -0.58
N ASP A 179 21.41 -6.61 -0.63
CA ASP A 179 22.25 -6.95 -1.80
C ASP A 179 22.90 -8.34 -1.69
N ASP A 180 23.08 -8.83 -0.46
CA ASP A 180 23.78 -10.09 -0.15
C ASP A 180 22.89 -11.30 -0.40
N ARG A 181 23.07 -11.92 -1.57
CA ARG A 181 22.40 -13.17 -1.97
C ARG A 181 22.64 -14.33 -1.01
N THR A 182 23.79 -14.36 -0.33
CA THR A 182 24.13 -15.41 0.66
C THR A 182 23.34 -15.28 1.97
N HIS A 183 22.62 -14.16 2.16
CA HIS A 183 21.67 -14.00 3.26
C HIS A 183 20.49 -14.98 3.11
N TYR A 184 20.11 -15.29 1.86
CA TYR A 184 19.06 -16.23 1.51
C TYR A 184 19.62 -17.41 0.69
N PRO A 185 20.34 -18.35 1.33
CA PRO A 185 20.94 -19.49 0.61
C PRO A 185 19.90 -20.43 -0.02
N GLU A 186 18.66 -20.38 0.48
CA GLU A 186 17.54 -21.15 -0.06
C GLU A 186 16.24 -20.33 -0.03
N ALA A 187 15.37 -20.56 -1.02
CA ALA A 187 14.08 -19.86 -1.10
C ALA A 187 13.25 -19.99 0.19
N ARG A 188 13.34 -21.13 0.90
CA ARG A 188 12.61 -21.34 2.16
C ARG A 188 13.00 -20.35 3.26
N VAL A 189 14.24 -19.85 3.25
CA VAL A 189 14.73 -18.85 4.21
C VAL A 189 14.05 -17.52 3.95
N LEU A 190 14.03 -17.07 2.68
CA LEU A 190 13.31 -15.87 2.27
C LEU A 190 11.81 -15.97 2.57
N LEU A 191 11.19 -17.11 2.26
CA LEU A 191 9.77 -17.34 2.57
C LEU A 191 9.49 -17.28 4.08
N ALA A 192 10.40 -17.78 4.92
CA ALA A 192 10.26 -17.69 6.37
C ALA A 192 10.39 -16.24 6.85
N GLU A 193 11.38 -15.50 6.37
CA GLU A 193 11.55 -14.09 6.76
C GLU A 193 10.40 -13.21 6.26
N ALA A 194 9.87 -13.47 5.06
CA ALA A 194 8.70 -12.80 4.50
C ALA A 194 7.37 -13.20 5.18
N GLY A 195 7.39 -14.14 6.13
CA GLY A 195 6.18 -14.61 6.81
C GLY A 195 5.24 -15.45 5.95
N LEU A 196 5.75 -16.01 4.85
CA LEU A 196 5.00 -16.84 3.89
C LEU A 196 5.07 -18.32 4.22
N SER A 197 6.12 -18.75 4.93
CA SER A 197 6.26 -20.13 5.42
C SER A 197 5.57 -20.32 6.77
N PRO A 198 4.71 -21.36 6.93
CA PRO A 198 4.05 -21.64 8.20
C PRO A 198 5.04 -22.06 9.30
N VAL A 199 4.55 -22.11 10.54
CA VAL A 199 5.28 -22.63 11.70
C VAL A 199 4.59 -23.90 12.17
N THR A 200 5.26 -25.04 12.05
CA THR A 200 4.79 -26.30 12.62
C THR A 200 5.25 -26.40 14.07
N ARG A 201 4.29 -26.57 14.99
CA ARG A 201 4.53 -26.91 16.39
C ARG A 201 4.05 -28.34 16.61
N ALA A 202 5.00 -29.24 16.84
CA ALA A 202 4.71 -30.64 17.09
C ALA A 202 5.33 -31.07 18.43
N SER A 203 4.59 -31.88 19.18
CA SER A 203 5.04 -32.66 20.33
C SER A 203 4.47 -34.07 20.18
N GLY A 204 4.91 -35.03 21.00
CA GLY A 204 4.43 -36.42 20.93
C GLY A 204 2.90 -36.59 21.05
N ARG A 205 2.16 -35.56 21.48
CA ARG A 205 0.68 -35.56 21.58
C ARG A 205 -0.02 -34.46 20.77
N MET A 206 0.72 -33.57 20.12
CA MET A 206 0.15 -32.40 19.46
C MET A 206 0.84 -32.13 18.13
N HIS A 207 0.09 -31.88 17.07
CA HIS A 207 0.63 -31.41 15.80
C HIS A 207 -0.21 -30.25 15.27
N GLN A 208 0.38 -29.05 15.18
CA GLN A 208 -0.33 -27.85 14.75
C GLN A 208 0.51 -26.99 13.81
N VAL A 209 -0.09 -26.61 12.69
CA VAL A 209 0.50 -25.69 11.70
C VAL A 209 -0.10 -24.31 11.89
N ARG A 210 0.71 -23.32 12.27
CA ARG A 210 0.31 -21.94 12.57
C ARG A 210 0.86 -20.95 11.56
N PHE A 211 0.24 -19.78 11.50
CA PHE A 211 0.74 -18.64 10.76
C PHE A 211 2.00 -18.05 11.43
N ARG A 212 2.96 -17.60 10.62
CA ARG A 212 4.20 -16.99 11.11
C ARG A 212 4.00 -15.50 11.35
N TYR A 213 4.12 -15.10 12.62
CA TYR A 213 4.04 -13.70 13.03
C TYR A 213 5.42 -13.03 13.11
N ALA A 214 6.46 -13.73 13.58
CA ALA A 214 7.84 -13.25 13.57
C ALA A 214 8.39 -13.26 12.14
N CYS A 215 8.35 -12.10 11.48
CA CYS A 215 8.72 -11.90 10.08
C CYS A 215 8.97 -10.42 9.78
N ASN A 216 9.55 -10.13 8.63
CA ASN A 216 9.63 -8.78 8.09
C ASN A 216 8.26 -8.35 7.55
N HIS A 217 7.53 -7.55 8.34
CA HIS A 217 6.17 -7.11 8.01
C HIS A 217 6.10 -6.23 6.74
N ARG A 218 7.16 -5.47 6.43
CA ARG A 218 7.21 -4.63 5.22
C ARG A 218 7.29 -5.48 3.97
N MET A 219 8.21 -6.45 3.97
CA MET A 219 8.33 -7.42 2.90
C MET A 219 7.04 -8.22 2.72
N ARG A 220 6.43 -8.71 3.82
CA ARG A 220 5.16 -9.43 3.76
C ARG A 220 4.05 -8.57 3.14
N HIS A 221 3.91 -7.32 3.58
CA HIS A 221 2.89 -6.41 3.06
C HIS A 221 3.10 -6.09 1.57
N ALA A 222 4.35 -5.89 1.13
CA ALA A 222 4.68 -5.70 -0.28
C ALA A 222 4.31 -6.94 -1.11
N ILE A 223 4.59 -8.14 -0.62
CA ILE A 223 4.26 -9.40 -1.29
C ILE A 223 2.75 -9.65 -1.33
N ASP A 224 2.01 -9.29 -0.27
CA ASP A 224 0.55 -9.42 -0.25
C ASP A 224 -0.09 -8.53 -1.33
N TRP A 225 0.39 -7.29 -1.50
CA TRP A 225 -0.03 -6.39 -2.57
C TRP A 225 0.37 -6.93 -3.94
N TRP A 226 1.63 -7.36 -4.10
CA TRP A 226 2.10 -7.96 -5.34
C TRP A 226 1.23 -9.16 -5.75
N ALA A 227 0.99 -10.09 -4.82
CA ALA A 227 0.15 -11.25 -5.07
C ALA A 227 -1.25 -10.82 -5.52
N PHE A 228 -1.88 -9.86 -4.84
CA PHE A 228 -3.20 -9.35 -5.21
C PHE A 228 -3.23 -8.69 -6.60
N VAL A 229 -2.22 -7.90 -6.97
CA VAL A 229 -2.16 -7.32 -8.32
C VAL A 229 -1.93 -8.43 -9.34
N SER A 230 -1.01 -9.37 -9.08
CA SER A 230 -0.63 -10.42 -10.02
C SER A 230 -1.78 -11.32 -10.45
N THR A 231 -2.80 -11.52 -9.61
CA THR A 231 -4.00 -12.32 -9.98
C THR A 231 -4.84 -11.66 -11.07
N ARG A 232 -4.64 -10.37 -11.34
CA ARG A 232 -5.32 -9.65 -12.42
C ARG A 232 -4.45 -9.50 -13.67
N GLU A 233 -3.13 -9.65 -13.51
CA GLU A 233 -2.15 -9.48 -14.57
C GLU A 233 -1.76 -10.80 -15.23
N THR A 234 -1.95 -11.95 -14.55
CA THR A 234 -1.56 -13.27 -15.08
C THR A 234 -2.57 -14.37 -14.77
N ASP A 235 -2.87 -15.17 -15.79
CA ASP A 235 -3.75 -16.34 -15.68
C ASP A 235 -3.19 -17.41 -14.73
N TRP A 236 -1.86 -17.54 -14.65
CA TRP A 236 -1.24 -18.47 -13.71
C TRP A 236 -1.55 -18.08 -12.27
N ALA A 237 -1.39 -16.80 -11.89
CA ALA A 237 -1.66 -16.35 -10.54
C ALA A 237 -3.16 -16.38 -10.22
N ALA A 238 -4.01 -16.01 -11.19
CA ALA A 238 -5.46 -16.10 -11.08
C ALA A 238 -5.91 -17.53 -10.77
N ARG A 239 -5.52 -18.50 -11.60
CA ARG A 239 -5.84 -19.93 -11.40
C ARG A 239 -5.31 -20.46 -10.07
N ALA A 240 -4.08 -20.10 -9.71
CA ALA A 240 -3.46 -20.52 -8.46
C ALA A 240 -4.18 -19.96 -7.21
N TYR A 241 -4.78 -18.77 -7.32
CA TYR A 241 -5.64 -18.18 -6.31
C TYR A 241 -7.01 -18.88 -6.24
N GLU A 242 -7.68 -19.04 -7.38
CA GLU A 242 -9.00 -19.66 -7.49
C GLU A 242 -9.01 -21.11 -7.01
N GLN A 243 -8.03 -21.92 -7.40
CA GLN A 243 -7.87 -23.28 -6.90
C GLN A 243 -7.73 -23.33 -5.37
N SER A 244 -7.04 -22.35 -4.79
CA SER A 244 -6.90 -22.23 -3.34
C SER A 244 -8.24 -21.86 -2.68
N ARG A 245 -9.00 -20.95 -3.29
CA ARG A 245 -10.36 -20.58 -2.85
C ARG A 245 -11.33 -21.76 -2.95
N ALA A 246 -11.27 -22.54 -4.03
CA ALA A 246 -12.08 -23.74 -4.24
C ALA A 246 -11.84 -24.83 -3.18
N ARG A 247 -10.61 -24.90 -2.63
CA ARG A 247 -10.26 -25.76 -1.48
C ARG A 247 -10.73 -25.20 -0.13
N GLY A 248 -11.59 -24.18 -0.12
CA GLY A 248 -12.14 -23.57 1.10
C GLY A 248 -11.20 -22.61 1.82
N HIS A 249 -10.05 -22.23 1.25
CA HIS A 249 -9.14 -21.28 1.91
C HIS A 249 -9.67 -19.85 1.82
N GLY A 250 -9.63 -19.11 2.93
CA GLY A 250 -9.97 -17.68 2.97
C GLY A 250 -9.11 -16.81 2.03
N LYS A 251 -9.63 -15.64 1.63
CA LYS A 251 -8.98 -14.71 0.68
C LYS A 251 -7.50 -14.47 0.98
N PHE A 252 -7.17 -14.07 2.20
CA PHE A 252 -5.79 -13.74 2.58
C PHE A 252 -4.86 -14.96 2.60
N ARG A 253 -5.37 -16.16 2.95
CA ARG A 253 -4.60 -17.40 2.87
C ARG A 253 -4.31 -17.76 1.42
N ALA A 254 -5.29 -17.62 0.53
CA ALA A 254 -5.13 -17.88 -0.89
C ALA A 254 -4.11 -16.94 -1.54
N LEU A 255 -4.20 -15.63 -1.28
CA LEU A 255 -3.22 -14.63 -1.77
C LEU A 255 -1.81 -14.92 -1.27
N ARG A 256 -1.65 -15.25 0.01
CA ARG A 256 -0.33 -15.61 0.56
C ARG A 256 0.27 -16.84 -0.12
N GLY A 257 -0.57 -17.80 -0.51
CA GLY A 257 -0.14 -18.95 -1.31
C GLY A 257 0.40 -18.56 -2.68
N VAL A 258 -0.25 -17.59 -3.35
CA VAL A 258 0.26 -16.99 -4.60
C VAL A 258 1.56 -16.25 -4.36
N GLY A 259 1.61 -15.38 -3.35
CA GLY A 259 2.83 -14.66 -2.95
C GLY A 259 3.99 -15.61 -2.68
N ALA A 260 3.77 -16.72 -1.95
CA ALA A 260 4.80 -17.72 -1.70
C ALA A 260 5.32 -18.40 -2.97
N ARG A 261 4.50 -18.59 -4.00
CA ARG A 261 4.96 -19.14 -5.28
C ARG A 261 5.80 -18.10 -6.02
N TRP A 262 5.31 -16.87 -6.11
CA TRP A 262 6.03 -15.74 -6.72
C TRP A 262 7.38 -15.46 -6.07
N THR A 263 7.45 -15.45 -4.74
CA THR A 263 8.69 -15.24 -4.00
C THR A 263 9.74 -16.32 -4.26
N ARG A 264 9.34 -17.56 -4.58
CA ARG A 264 10.30 -18.62 -4.99
C ARG A 264 10.92 -18.32 -6.35
N VAL A 265 10.10 -17.87 -7.31
CA VAL A 265 10.56 -17.49 -8.65
C VAL A 265 11.46 -16.26 -8.56
N LEU A 266 11.04 -15.24 -7.82
CA LEU A 266 11.84 -14.04 -7.55
C LEU A 266 13.17 -14.38 -6.90
N TRP A 267 13.18 -15.24 -5.88
CA TRP A 267 14.41 -15.69 -5.24
C TRP A 267 15.38 -16.30 -6.25
N ARG A 268 14.88 -17.14 -7.17
CA ARG A 268 15.71 -17.77 -8.19
C ARG A 268 16.26 -16.75 -9.19
N CYS A 269 15.41 -15.89 -9.74
CA CYS A 269 15.80 -14.81 -10.65
C CYS A 269 16.84 -13.87 -10.02
N TRP A 270 16.61 -13.46 -8.77
CA TRP A 270 17.52 -12.60 -8.03
C TRP A 270 18.88 -13.28 -7.78
N HIS A 271 18.89 -14.53 -7.32
CA HIS A 271 20.12 -15.27 -7.06
C HIS A 271 20.94 -15.51 -8.35
N ASP A 272 20.27 -15.77 -9.47
CA ASP A 272 20.90 -15.99 -10.77
C ASP A 272 21.23 -14.70 -11.54
N ASN A 273 20.83 -13.54 -11.00
CA ASN A 273 20.92 -12.24 -11.68
C ASN A 273 20.24 -12.24 -13.06
N THR A 274 19.05 -12.83 -13.14
CA THR A 274 18.25 -12.96 -14.37
C THR A 274 16.89 -12.29 -14.21
N ILE A 275 16.37 -11.72 -15.29
CA ILE A 275 15.02 -11.16 -15.31
C ILE A 275 13.99 -12.31 -15.40
N TYR A 276 12.79 -12.05 -14.89
CA TYR A 276 11.64 -12.93 -15.09
C TYR A 276 11.27 -13.01 -16.56
N ASP A 277 11.05 -14.22 -17.03
CA ASP A 277 10.63 -14.53 -18.39
C ASP A 277 9.30 -15.32 -18.32
N PRO A 278 8.17 -14.72 -18.77
CA PRO A 278 6.88 -15.39 -18.78
C PRO A 278 6.87 -16.71 -19.57
N GLU A 279 7.62 -16.79 -20.68
CA GLU A 279 7.61 -17.97 -21.56
C GLU A 279 8.23 -19.18 -20.86
N ARG A 280 9.40 -18.98 -20.23
CA ARG A 280 10.08 -20.01 -19.41
C ARG A 280 9.26 -20.45 -18.20
N HIS A 281 8.45 -19.56 -17.65
CA HIS A 281 7.61 -19.89 -16.51
C HIS A 281 6.43 -20.79 -16.91
N THR A 282 5.86 -20.58 -18.11
CA THR A 282 4.75 -21.39 -18.61
C THR A 282 5.17 -22.73 -19.22
N SER A 283 6.41 -22.85 -19.73
CA SER A 283 6.91 -24.05 -20.40
C SER A 283 7.04 -25.28 -19.50
N THR A 284 7.05 -25.12 -18.18
CA THR A 284 7.14 -26.23 -17.20
C THR A 284 5.75 -26.81 -16.86
N THR A 285 4.73 -26.51 -17.66
CA THR A 285 3.36 -27.06 -17.49
C THR A 285 3.05 -28.10 -18.57
N VAL A 286 3.90 -29.13 -18.67
CA VAL A 286 3.63 -30.39 -19.39
C VAL A 286 3.78 -31.54 -18.40
#